data_AF-A0A3N9UG12-F1
#
_entry.id   AF-A0A3N9UG12-F1
#
_cell.length_a   1.000
_cell.length_b   1.000
_cell.length_c   1.000
_cell.angle_alpha   90.00
_cell.angle_beta   90.00
_cell.angle_gamma   90.00
#
_symmetry.space_group_name_H-M   'P 1'
#
loop_
_entity.id
_entity.type
_entity.pdbx_description
1 polymer ?
#
loop_
_entity_poly.entity_id
_entity_poly.type
_entity_poly.pdbx_seq_one_letter_code
_entity_poly.pdbx_strand_id
1 'polypeptide(L)'
;MKIAISFFGVLLLMVSGLLFFQYQVFSDKLETGEGNFSYSQEVEIVYRGESLDIRQHLSNLPNQTIEIKWPNLAVSADCFIESENSCKRLNDEKTKFEQGDIRSQSLSYIIPLDGGLKSRQLLKEVFVTLQNGEVTHSTVHITTDSGVKGQWVTGLPLVGQQSLSLVNYSMFSGTGPISELYWQAGDFKLQEMLNHVAIYSKQPVTDSFKKQLTGLKLLNEHHIDLVQGENLTGEQGKRILFIKDLSIESIKQNIILAQVRTQYHFGNSPEWVSELVASYLSGSIIGGSKTNEIVASLTDQMTDEQLQRWVHKLNELKGEEISTKVLDEALYEVLGKYTQFLTLNEHTEVLFPFLYNDSRKVYLDSQPMKDVSVIFKDGFIYYSADTLLSHLSYEASEGNNGYYVNNATRHFRFPMEYDFYVYNQRRYNIVSQPLITIAGEYYIEENWLKRLFLVKVQKTNDAINIIATSTTQQ
;
A
#
# COMPACT_ATOMS: atom_id res chain seq x y z
N MET A 1 51.28 -20.80 18.44
CA MET A 1 50.51 -22.00 17.98
C MET A 1 49.38 -22.40 18.93
N LYS A 2 49.62 -22.61 20.24
CA LYS A 2 48.57 -23.00 21.21
C LYS A 2 47.40 -22.01 21.35
N ILE A 3 47.69 -20.70 21.32
CA ILE A 3 46.67 -19.65 21.42
C ILE A 3 45.77 -19.64 20.16
N ALA A 4 46.35 -19.81 18.97
CA ALA A 4 45.60 -19.85 17.71
C ALA A 4 44.66 -21.07 17.62
N ILE A 5 45.10 -22.24 18.12
CA ILE A 5 44.28 -23.46 18.18
C ILE A 5 43.13 -23.29 19.17
N SER A 6 43.38 -22.65 20.33
CA SER A 6 42.34 -22.35 21.32
C SER A 6 41.29 -21.38 20.75
N PHE A 7 41.73 -20.33 20.05
CA PHE A 7 40.84 -19.34 19.43
C PHE A 7 39.98 -19.97 18.32
N PHE A 8 40.57 -20.85 17.51
CA PHE A 8 39.85 -21.60 16.48
C PHE A 8 38.80 -22.54 17.08
N GLY A 9 39.13 -23.22 18.19
CA GLY A 9 38.17 -24.08 18.90
C GLY A 9 36.97 -23.31 19.47
N VAL A 10 37.20 -22.14 20.06
CA VAL A 10 36.12 -21.28 20.57
C VAL A 10 35.26 -20.74 19.44
N LEU A 11 35.87 -20.32 18.32
CA LEU A 11 35.12 -19.87 17.14
C LEU A 11 34.24 -20.98 16.57
N LEU A 12 34.76 -22.21 16.50
CA LEU A 12 34.05 -23.36 15.96
C LEU A 12 32.87 -23.76 16.86
N LEU A 13 33.02 -23.66 18.18
CA LEU A 13 31.92 -23.84 19.13
C LEU A 13 30.85 -22.75 19.00
N MET A 14 31.26 -21.48 18.80
CA MET A 14 30.32 -20.39 18.57
C MET A 14 29.52 -20.58 17.27
N VAL A 15 30.19 -20.93 16.17
CA VAL A 15 29.52 -21.18 14.88
C VAL A 15 28.60 -22.39 14.98
N SER A 16 29.04 -23.48 15.62
CA SER A 16 28.21 -24.67 15.84
C SER A 16 27.00 -24.37 16.70
N GLY A 17 27.17 -23.56 17.75
CA GLY A 17 26.07 -23.09 18.60
C GLY A 17 25.06 -22.25 17.83
N LEU A 18 25.52 -21.29 17.02
CA LEU A 18 24.66 -20.46 16.18
C LEU A 18 23.91 -21.30 15.13
N LEU A 19 24.57 -22.26 14.49
CA LEU A 19 23.93 -23.18 13.55
C LEU A 19 22.89 -24.07 14.23
N PHE A 20 23.16 -24.54 15.45
CA PHE A 20 22.20 -25.31 16.24
C PHE A 20 20.98 -24.48 16.61
N PHE A 21 21.15 -23.24 17.06
CA PHE A 21 20.04 -22.32 17.34
C PHE A 21 19.25 -21.97 16.08
N GLN A 22 19.92 -21.71 14.95
CA GLN A 22 19.24 -21.49 13.67
C GLN A 22 18.44 -22.71 13.23
N TYR A 23 19.01 -23.91 13.38
CA TYR A 23 18.31 -25.16 13.07
C TYR A 23 17.10 -25.39 13.97
N GLN A 24 17.24 -25.14 15.28
CA GLN A 24 16.14 -25.29 16.23
C GLN A 24 15.01 -24.30 15.93
N VAL A 25 15.32 -23.02 15.71
CA VAL A 25 14.31 -22.01 15.34
C VAL A 25 13.64 -22.33 14.01
N PHE A 26 14.39 -22.85 13.03
CA PHE A 26 13.83 -23.28 11.75
C PHE A 26 12.93 -24.51 11.89
N SER A 27 13.32 -25.47 12.74
CA SER A 27 12.55 -26.68 13.03
C SER A 27 11.26 -26.35 13.79
N ASP A 28 11.33 -25.49 14.81
CA ASP A 28 10.15 -25.06 15.57
C ASP A 28 9.14 -24.35 14.66
N LYS A 29 9.60 -23.49 13.73
CA LYS A 29 8.73 -22.84 12.73
C LYS A 29 8.05 -23.81 11.76
N LEU A 30 8.70 -24.92 11.42
CA LEU A 30 8.12 -25.99 10.60
C LEU A 30 7.07 -26.79 11.39
N GLU A 31 7.34 -27.08 12.66
CA GLU A 31 6.40 -27.78 13.54
C GLU A 31 5.15 -26.92 13.86
N THR A 32 5.32 -25.60 14.04
CA THR A 32 4.20 -24.68 14.31
C THR A 32 3.42 -24.25 13.06
N GLY A 33 3.90 -24.57 11.85
CA GLY A 33 3.26 -24.16 10.59
C GLY A 33 3.41 -22.66 10.26
N GLU A 34 4.35 -21.97 10.90
CA GLU A 34 4.60 -20.52 10.74
C GLU A 34 5.51 -20.18 9.54
N GLY A 35 6.00 -21.18 8.81
CA GLY A 35 6.83 -20.97 7.61
C GLY A 35 5.99 -20.63 6.37
N ASN A 36 6.36 -19.57 5.64
CA ASN A 36 5.86 -19.30 4.29
C ASN A 36 6.27 -20.44 3.35
N PHE A 37 5.36 -20.89 2.50
CA PHE A 37 5.63 -21.93 1.52
C PHE A 37 4.98 -21.63 0.17
N SER A 38 5.40 -22.35 -0.86
CA SER A 38 4.80 -22.25 -2.19
C SER A 38 4.13 -23.54 -2.61
N TYR A 39 3.05 -23.43 -3.39
CA TYR A 39 2.33 -24.57 -3.93
C TYR A 39 1.80 -24.28 -5.34
N SER A 40 1.36 -25.30 -6.05
CA SER A 40 0.68 -25.18 -7.33
C SER A 40 -0.74 -25.71 -7.21
N GLN A 41 -1.65 -25.20 -8.04
CA GLN A 41 -3.04 -25.61 -8.00
C GLN A 41 -3.63 -25.89 -9.39
N GLU A 42 -4.54 -26.84 -9.42
CA GLU A 42 -5.42 -27.13 -10.55
C GLU A 42 -6.86 -27.06 -10.06
N VAL A 43 -7.69 -26.30 -10.77
CA VAL A 43 -9.07 -26.02 -10.37
C VAL A 43 -10.01 -26.48 -11.47
N GLU A 44 -10.90 -27.41 -11.15
CA GLU A 44 -12.00 -27.81 -12.01
C GLU A 44 -13.29 -27.14 -11.56
N ILE A 45 -14.00 -26.52 -12.50
CA ILE A 45 -15.24 -25.81 -12.25
C ILE A 45 -16.29 -26.37 -13.20
N VAL A 46 -17.39 -26.87 -12.64
CA VAL A 46 -18.55 -27.34 -13.40
C VAL A 46 -19.76 -26.50 -13.01
N TYR A 47 -20.29 -25.74 -13.96
CA TYR A 47 -21.52 -24.99 -13.75
C TYR A 47 -22.74 -25.93 -13.83
N ARG A 48 -23.63 -25.82 -12.84
CA ARG A 48 -24.88 -26.60 -12.76
C ARG A 48 -26.11 -25.71 -12.59
N GLY A 49 -26.28 -24.71 -13.45
CA GLY A 49 -27.46 -23.85 -13.48
C GLY A 49 -27.52 -22.80 -12.37
N GLU A 50 -27.48 -23.22 -11.10
CA GLU A 50 -27.54 -22.32 -9.94
C GLU A 50 -26.33 -22.48 -9.01
N SER A 51 -25.32 -23.23 -9.43
CA SER A 51 -24.10 -23.41 -8.65
C SER A 51 -22.87 -23.60 -9.53
N LEU A 52 -21.71 -23.36 -8.92
CA LEU A 52 -20.41 -23.81 -9.42
C LEU A 52 -19.94 -24.93 -8.50
N ASP A 53 -19.84 -26.13 -9.04
CA ASP A 53 -19.19 -27.25 -8.37
C ASP A 53 -17.69 -27.13 -8.63
N ILE A 54 -16.92 -26.89 -7.58
CA ILE A 54 -15.48 -26.63 -7.67
C ILE A 54 -14.71 -27.78 -7.04
N ARG A 55 -13.68 -28.22 -7.75
CA ARG A 55 -12.65 -29.14 -7.24
C ARG A 55 -11.30 -28.47 -7.37
N GLN A 56 -10.49 -28.56 -6.33
CA GLN A 56 -9.20 -27.89 -6.27
C GLN A 56 -8.14 -28.89 -5.83
N HIS A 57 -7.22 -29.19 -6.72
CA HIS A 57 -6.11 -30.11 -6.53
C HIS A 57 -4.87 -29.27 -6.21
N LEU A 58 -4.34 -29.45 -5.01
CA LEU A 58 -3.22 -28.71 -4.46
C LEU A 58 -1.99 -29.62 -4.50
N SER A 59 -0.86 -29.12 -5.00
CA SER A 59 0.37 -29.89 -5.16
C SER A 59 1.58 -29.14 -4.62
N ASN A 60 2.65 -29.89 -4.32
CA ASN A 60 3.89 -29.39 -3.70
C ASN A 60 3.71 -28.88 -2.26
N LEU A 61 2.75 -29.45 -1.52
CA LEU A 61 2.52 -29.08 -0.13
C LEU A 61 3.69 -29.51 0.78
N PRO A 62 4.16 -28.64 1.69
CA PRO A 62 5.20 -28.99 2.66
C PRO A 62 4.71 -30.00 3.70
N ASN A 63 5.67 -30.63 4.37
CA ASN A 63 5.41 -31.52 5.50
C ASN A 63 5.28 -30.72 6.82
N GLN A 64 4.19 -29.96 6.92
CA GLN A 64 3.79 -29.18 8.09
C GLN A 64 2.26 -29.14 8.19
N THR A 65 1.73 -28.67 9.31
CA THR A 65 0.30 -28.37 9.43
C THR A 65 -0.03 -27.10 8.63
N ILE A 66 -1.12 -27.12 7.88
CA ILE A 66 -1.52 -26.02 6.97
C ILE A 66 -2.99 -25.69 7.18
N GLU A 67 -3.30 -24.46 7.59
CA GLU A 67 -4.69 -24.02 7.72
C GLU A 67 -5.33 -23.72 6.36
N ILE A 68 -6.57 -24.16 6.20
CA ILE A 68 -7.38 -24.01 4.99
C ILE A 68 -8.36 -22.86 5.20
N LYS A 69 -8.34 -21.88 4.29
CA LYS A 69 -9.33 -20.80 4.24
C LYS A 69 -10.35 -21.08 3.14
N TRP A 70 -11.55 -21.47 3.56
CA TRP A 70 -12.67 -21.70 2.66
C TRP A 70 -13.29 -20.39 2.18
N PRO A 71 -13.80 -20.35 0.94
CA PRO A 71 -14.69 -19.29 0.46
C PRO A 71 -15.87 -19.06 1.41
N ASN A 72 -16.23 -17.80 1.66
CA ASN A 72 -17.38 -17.45 2.52
C ASN A 72 -18.70 -18.04 2.02
N LEU A 73 -18.84 -18.21 0.70
CA LEU A 73 -20.04 -18.76 0.05
C LEU A 73 -19.96 -20.29 -0.12
N ALA A 74 -18.87 -20.96 0.28
CA ALA A 74 -18.74 -22.40 0.09
C ALA A 74 -19.76 -23.17 0.93
N VAL A 75 -20.46 -24.08 0.26
CA VAL A 75 -21.30 -25.09 0.91
C VAL A 75 -20.81 -26.48 0.53
N SER A 76 -21.14 -27.47 1.36
CA SER A 76 -20.74 -28.87 1.16
C SER A 76 -19.23 -29.05 0.98
N ALA A 77 -18.44 -28.32 1.78
CA ALA A 77 -16.99 -28.45 1.80
C ALA A 77 -16.58 -29.89 2.18
N ASP A 78 -15.80 -30.51 1.30
CA ASP A 78 -15.35 -31.88 1.45
C ASP A 78 -14.01 -32.14 0.79
N CYS A 79 -13.47 -33.33 1.01
CA CYS A 79 -12.36 -33.84 0.24
C CYS A 79 -12.83 -34.49 -1.06
N PHE A 80 -12.08 -34.27 -2.14
CA PHE A 80 -12.31 -34.98 -3.40
C PHE A 80 -11.39 -36.21 -3.50
N ILE A 81 -11.97 -37.40 -3.40
CA ILE A 81 -11.22 -38.65 -3.50
C ILE A 81 -10.96 -38.97 -4.98
N GLU A 82 -9.82 -38.51 -5.50
CA GLU A 82 -9.30 -38.93 -6.80
C GLU A 82 -8.41 -40.17 -6.68
N SER A 83 -7.62 -40.24 -5.60
CA SER A 83 -6.76 -41.35 -5.24
C SER A 83 -6.84 -41.63 -3.73
N GLU A 84 -6.33 -42.79 -3.29
CA GLU A 84 -6.30 -43.14 -1.86
C GLU A 84 -5.59 -42.08 -1.01
N ASN A 85 -4.65 -41.31 -1.57
CA ASN A 85 -3.85 -40.33 -0.85
C ASN A 85 -4.41 -38.91 -0.88
N SER A 86 -5.40 -38.61 -1.73
CA SER A 86 -5.91 -37.25 -2.00
C SER A 86 -6.50 -36.55 -0.76
N CYS A 87 -6.88 -37.33 0.26
CA CYS A 87 -7.56 -36.85 1.46
C CYS A 87 -6.85 -37.18 2.78
N LYS A 88 -5.71 -37.86 2.73
CA LYS A 88 -5.09 -38.45 3.93
C LYS A 88 -4.61 -37.44 4.96
N ARG A 89 -4.38 -36.19 4.56
CA ARG A 89 -3.93 -35.13 5.46
C ARG A 89 -5.09 -34.24 5.92
N LEU A 90 -6.27 -34.30 5.29
CA LEU A 90 -7.39 -33.45 5.72
C LEU A 90 -7.91 -33.92 7.08
N ASN A 91 -8.01 -32.99 8.04
CA ASN A 91 -8.59 -33.31 9.34
C ASN A 91 -10.11 -33.49 9.28
N ASP A 92 -10.69 -34.10 10.31
CA ASP A 92 -12.13 -34.37 10.37
C ASP A 92 -13.00 -33.10 10.31
N GLU A 93 -12.51 -31.98 10.86
CA GLU A 93 -13.19 -30.68 10.81
C GLU A 93 -13.02 -29.96 9.45
N LYS A 94 -12.17 -30.48 8.57
CA LYS A 94 -11.86 -29.94 7.24
C LYS A 94 -11.30 -28.51 7.26
N THR A 95 -10.71 -28.10 8.38
CA THR A 95 -10.16 -26.76 8.63
C THR A 95 -8.66 -26.69 8.33
N LYS A 96 -7.97 -27.83 8.25
CA LYS A 96 -6.51 -27.87 8.04
C LYS A 96 -6.05 -29.19 7.40
N PHE A 97 -4.90 -29.13 6.76
CA PHE A 97 -4.11 -30.31 6.46
C PHE A 97 -3.13 -30.59 7.60
N GLU A 98 -3.18 -31.79 8.16
CA GLU A 98 -2.22 -32.28 9.14
C GLU A 98 -0.85 -32.48 8.51
N GLN A 99 0.18 -32.51 9.35
CA GLN A 99 1.54 -32.83 8.95
C GLN A 99 1.61 -34.22 8.28
N GLY A 100 2.34 -34.33 7.17
CA GLY A 100 2.53 -35.59 6.46
C GLY A 100 3.35 -35.46 5.19
N ASP A 101 3.92 -36.59 4.74
CA ASP A 101 4.80 -36.65 3.56
C ASP A 101 4.05 -36.53 2.21
N ILE A 102 2.72 -36.66 2.22
CA ILE A 102 1.90 -36.55 1.03
C ILE A 102 1.85 -35.10 0.58
N ARG A 103 2.38 -34.80 -0.59
CA ARG A 103 2.51 -33.44 -1.12
C ARG A 103 1.33 -32.96 -1.96
N SER A 104 0.30 -33.78 -2.14
CA SER A 104 -0.90 -33.44 -2.90
C SER A 104 -2.17 -33.71 -2.11
N GLN A 105 -3.12 -32.77 -2.15
CA GLN A 105 -4.43 -32.91 -1.52
C GLN A 105 -5.51 -32.34 -2.44
N SER A 106 -6.72 -32.89 -2.40
CA SER A 106 -7.81 -32.48 -3.29
C SER A 106 -9.05 -32.09 -2.48
N LEU A 107 -9.61 -30.92 -2.74
CA LEU A 107 -10.79 -30.40 -2.06
C LEU A 107 -11.95 -30.27 -3.05
N SER A 108 -13.18 -30.41 -2.56
CA SER A 108 -14.41 -30.16 -3.32
C SER A 108 -15.39 -29.33 -2.52
N TYR A 109 -16.08 -28.42 -3.18
CA TYR A 109 -17.08 -27.54 -2.57
C TYR A 109 -17.99 -26.96 -3.64
N ILE A 110 -19.09 -26.36 -3.22
CA ILE A 110 -20.09 -25.76 -4.10
C ILE A 110 -20.19 -24.27 -3.77
N ILE A 111 -20.15 -23.42 -4.80
CA ILE A 111 -20.46 -21.99 -4.69
C ILE A 111 -21.85 -21.76 -5.28
N PRO A 112 -22.87 -21.41 -4.47
CA PRO A 112 -24.20 -21.11 -4.96
C PRO A 112 -24.20 -19.78 -5.74
N LEU A 113 -25.02 -19.72 -6.79
CA LEU A 113 -25.24 -18.55 -7.62
C LEU A 113 -26.72 -18.16 -7.57
N ASP A 114 -27.04 -17.10 -6.84
CA ASP A 114 -28.42 -16.63 -6.68
C ASP A 114 -29.07 -16.26 -8.03
N GLY A 115 -29.90 -17.15 -8.55
CA GLY A 115 -30.55 -17.03 -9.86
C GLY A 115 -29.62 -17.35 -11.05
N GLY A 116 -28.56 -18.13 -10.83
CA GLY A 116 -27.64 -18.60 -11.87
C GLY A 116 -26.66 -17.56 -12.39
N LEU A 117 -25.99 -17.87 -13.51
CA LEU A 117 -24.99 -16.99 -14.12
C LEU A 117 -25.60 -15.73 -14.73
N LYS A 118 -25.20 -14.57 -14.22
CA LYS A 118 -25.59 -13.26 -14.76
C LYS A 118 -24.48 -12.70 -15.64
N SER A 119 -24.84 -12.08 -16.77
CA SER A 119 -23.85 -11.40 -17.60
C SER A 119 -23.20 -10.25 -16.83
N ARG A 120 -21.90 -10.03 -17.03
CA ARG A 120 -21.09 -9.03 -16.34
C ARG A 120 -20.83 -9.32 -14.86
N GLN A 121 -20.99 -10.58 -14.44
CA GLN A 121 -20.81 -10.98 -13.06
C GLN A 121 -19.33 -11.25 -12.78
N LEU A 122 -18.76 -10.49 -11.85
CA LEU A 122 -17.46 -10.75 -11.23
C LEU A 122 -17.70 -11.49 -9.91
N LEU A 123 -17.15 -12.68 -9.79
CA LEU A 123 -17.17 -13.51 -8.60
C LEU A 123 -15.80 -13.40 -7.92
N LYS A 124 -15.80 -12.96 -6.66
CA LYS A 124 -14.61 -12.82 -5.82
C LYS A 124 -14.62 -13.85 -4.71
N GLU A 125 -13.44 -14.19 -4.20
CA GLU A 125 -13.28 -15.10 -3.05
C GLU A 125 -13.93 -16.47 -3.24
N VAL A 126 -13.92 -17.00 -4.47
CA VAL A 126 -14.55 -18.28 -4.81
C VAL A 126 -13.61 -19.49 -4.74
N PHE A 127 -12.34 -19.27 -4.39
CA PHE A 127 -11.32 -20.32 -4.34
C PHE A 127 -10.79 -20.52 -2.93
N VAL A 128 -10.46 -21.77 -2.59
CA VAL A 128 -9.77 -22.09 -1.34
C VAL A 128 -8.36 -21.51 -1.38
N THR A 129 -7.92 -20.94 -0.26
CA THR A 129 -6.54 -20.48 -0.06
C THR A 129 -5.93 -21.15 1.16
N LEU A 130 -4.60 -21.25 1.18
CA LEU A 130 -3.86 -21.83 2.30
C LEU A 130 -3.16 -20.73 3.08
N GLN A 131 -3.27 -20.75 4.40
CA GLN A 131 -2.57 -19.79 5.26
C GLN A 131 -1.06 -19.93 5.06
N ASN A 132 -0.36 -18.80 4.90
CA ASN A 132 1.08 -18.71 4.64
C ASN A 132 1.53 -19.41 3.33
N GLY A 133 0.58 -19.82 2.48
CA GLY A 133 0.85 -20.45 1.20
C GLY A 133 0.77 -19.47 0.03
N GLU A 134 1.80 -19.45 -0.81
CA GLU A 134 1.85 -18.69 -2.04
C GLU A 134 1.66 -19.59 -3.27
N VAL A 135 0.71 -19.26 -4.13
CA VAL A 135 0.49 -20.01 -5.36
C VAL A 135 1.52 -19.60 -6.42
N THR A 136 2.32 -20.55 -6.86
CA THR A 136 3.30 -20.36 -7.94
C THR A 136 2.71 -20.50 -9.32
N HIS A 137 1.80 -21.46 -9.50
CA HIS A 137 1.17 -21.76 -10.79
C HIS A 137 -0.27 -22.22 -10.59
N SER A 138 -1.15 -21.79 -11.48
CA SER A 138 -2.56 -22.17 -11.50
C SER A 138 -2.97 -22.69 -12.87
N THR A 139 -3.74 -23.76 -12.90
CA THR A 139 -4.49 -24.22 -14.07
C THR A 139 -5.96 -24.28 -13.73
N VAL A 140 -6.82 -23.80 -14.62
CA VAL A 140 -8.26 -23.69 -14.37
C VAL A 140 -9.04 -24.22 -15.55
N HIS A 141 -9.92 -25.17 -15.25
CA HIS A 141 -10.80 -25.86 -16.17
C HIS A 141 -12.22 -25.43 -15.86
N ILE A 142 -12.92 -24.88 -16.86
CA ILE A 142 -14.32 -24.45 -16.68
C ILE A 142 -15.19 -25.17 -17.70
N THR A 143 -16.18 -25.88 -17.20
CA THR A 143 -17.18 -26.60 -17.99
C THR A 143 -18.56 -26.03 -17.73
N THR A 144 -19.28 -25.71 -18.80
CA THR A 144 -20.68 -25.23 -18.76
C THR A 144 -21.51 -26.04 -19.76
N ASP A 145 -22.83 -26.05 -19.60
CA ASP A 145 -23.72 -26.66 -20.60
C ASP A 145 -23.57 -25.98 -21.97
N SER A 146 -23.75 -26.73 -23.06
CA SER A 146 -23.65 -26.23 -24.44
C SER A 146 -24.57 -25.03 -24.74
N GLY A 147 -25.70 -24.93 -24.03
CA GLY A 147 -26.63 -23.80 -24.13
C GLY A 147 -26.12 -22.50 -23.52
N VAL A 148 -25.12 -22.56 -22.64
CA VAL A 148 -24.53 -21.41 -21.96
C VAL A 148 -23.49 -20.77 -22.88
N LYS A 149 -23.87 -19.68 -23.55
CA LYS A 149 -23.01 -18.97 -24.50
C LYS A 149 -22.43 -17.70 -23.89
N GLY A 150 -21.11 -17.56 -23.97
CA GLY A 150 -20.37 -16.42 -23.46
C GLY A 150 -18.90 -16.74 -23.28
N GLN A 151 -18.23 -15.92 -22.48
CA GLN A 151 -16.80 -15.98 -22.24
C GLN A 151 -16.49 -15.90 -20.76
N TRP A 152 -15.68 -16.85 -20.30
CA TRP A 152 -15.03 -16.81 -19.00
C TRP A 152 -13.72 -16.03 -19.09
N VAL A 153 -13.41 -15.33 -18.00
CA VAL A 153 -12.16 -14.59 -17.78
C VAL A 153 -11.72 -14.86 -16.34
N THR A 154 -10.42 -15.08 -16.12
CA THR A 154 -9.90 -15.58 -14.82
C THR A 154 -8.72 -14.78 -14.29
N GLY A 155 -8.16 -13.86 -15.08
CA GLY A 155 -6.88 -13.22 -14.82
C GLY A 155 -5.68 -14.10 -15.16
N LEU A 156 -5.90 -15.31 -15.70
CA LEU A 156 -4.87 -16.20 -16.21
C LEU A 156 -4.92 -16.25 -17.75
N PRO A 157 -3.77 -16.51 -18.41
CA PRO A 157 -3.71 -16.74 -19.85
C PRO A 157 -4.71 -17.81 -20.32
N LEU A 158 -5.54 -17.49 -21.33
CA LEU A 158 -6.41 -18.47 -21.98
C LEU A 158 -5.56 -19.43 -22.81
N VAL A 159 -5.61 -20.73 -22.49
CA VAL A 159 -4.91 -21.77 -23.25
C VAL A 159 -5.75 -22.25 -24.42
N GLY A 160 -7.06 -22.41 -24.21
CA GLY A 160 -7.96 -22.85 -25.25
C GLY A 160 -9.41 -22.93 -24.79
N GLN A 161 -10.32 -22.90 -25.77
CA GLN A 161 -11.75 -23.04 -25.57
C GLN A 161 -12.33 -23.91 -26.68
N GLN A 162 -13.24 -24.81 -26.32
CA GLN A 162 -13.89 -25.71 -27.25
C GLN A 162 -15.36 -25.90 -26.89
N SER A 163 -16.23 -25.76 -27.89
CA SER A 163 -17.64 -26.12 -27.79
C SER A 163 -17.83 -27.54 -28.32
N LEU A 164 -18.33 -28.42 -27.44
CA LEU A 164 -18.72 -29.80 -27.75
C LEU A 164 -20.25 -29.91 -27.82
N SER A 165 -20.75 -31.09 -28.20
CA SER A 165 -22.20 -31.33 -28.37
C SER A 165 -23.01 -31.09 -27.10
N LEU A 166 -22.44 -31.34 -25.92
CA LEU A 166 -23.12 -31.24 -24.64
C LEU A 166 -22.59 -30.11 -23.75
N VAL A 167 -21.33 -29.72 -23.93
CA VAL A 167 -20.64 -28.81 -23.02
C VAL A 167 -19.79 -27.78 -23.76
N ASN A 168 -19.61 -26.62 -23.15
CA ASN A 168 -18.57 -25.67 -23.51
C ASN A 168 -17.45 -25.75 -22.46
N TYR A 169 -16.22 -25.97 -22.93
CA TYR A 169 -15.05 -26.15 -22.11
C TYR A 169 -14.04 -25.02 -22.37
N SER A 170 -13.47 -24.46 -21.31
CA SER A 170 -12.40 -23.44 -21.36
C SER A 170 -11.29 -23.80 -20.40
N MET A 171 -10.04 -23.58 -20.81
CA MET A 171 -8.86 -23.85 -20.01
C MET A 171 -7.96 -22.61 -19.94
N PHE A 172 -7.55 -22.26 -18.73
CA PHE A 172 -6.63 -21.16 -18.45
C PHE A 172 -5.43 -21.69 -17.65
N SER A 173 -4.23 -21.17 -17.90
CA SER A 173 -3.05 -21.62 -17.15
C SER A 173 -1.96 -20.56 -17.15
N GLY A 174 -1.32 -20.36 -16.00
CA GLY A 174 -0.20 -19.44 -15.87
C GLY A 174 0.28 -19.25 -14.44
N THR A 175 1.30 -18.40 -14.31
CA THR A 175 1.95 -18.06 -13.03
C THR A 175 1.01 -17.32 -12.09
N GLY A 176 1.16 -17.61 -10.80
CA GLY A 176 0.45 -16.95 -9.71
C GLY A 176 -0.92 -17.57 -9.37
N PRO A 177 -1.62 -16.99 -8.39
CA PRO A 177 -2.95 -17.45 -7.98
C PRO A 177 -4.03 -17.08 -8.99
N ILE A 178 -5.12 -17.85 -8.98
CA ILE A 178 -6.44 -17.39 -9.38
C ILE A 178 -7.20 -16.92 -8.13
N SER A 179 -7.88 -15.79 -8.22
CA SER A 179 -8.65 -15.23 -7.10
C SER A 179 -10.10 -14.90 -7.47
N GLU A 180 -10.40 -14.81 -8.77
CA GLU A 180 -11.62 -14.21 -9.30
C GLU A 180 -12.06 -14.96 -10.55
N LEU A 181 -13.37 -14.96 -10.79
CA LEU A 181 -13.98 -15.43 -12.04
C LEU A 181 -14.88 -14.34 -12.59
N TYR A 182 -14.80 -14.07 -13.88
CA TYR A 182 -15.72 -13.17 -14.55
C TYR A 182 -16.44 -13.88 -15.69
N TRP A 183 -17.75 -13.69 -15.74
CA TRP A 183 -18.61 -14.21 -16.79
C TRP A 183 -19.28 -13.09 -17.60
N GLN A 184 -19.16 -13.19 -18.92
CA GLN A 184 -19.86 -12.31 -19.85
C GLN A 184 -20.63 -13.11 -20.89
N ALA A 185 -21.94 -12.89 -20.98
CA ALA A 185 -22.79 -13.52 -21.98
C ALA A 185 -22.67 -12.83 -23.35
N GLY A 186 -22.94 -13.59 -24.41
CA GLY A 186 -22.98 -13.11 -25.79
C GLY A 186 -21.62 -13.08 -26.50
N ASP A 187 -21.50 -12.27 -27.55
CA ASP A 187 -20.36 -12.27 -28.49
C ASP A 187 -19.11 -11.54 -27.98
N PHE A 188 -18.83 -11.66 -26.69
CA PHE A 188 -17.62 -11.16 -26.06
C PHE A 188 -16.53 -12.22 -26.17
N LYS A 189 -15.35 -11.87 -26.67
CA LYS A 189 -14.27 -12.84 -26.90
C LYS A 189 -12.90 -12.22 -26.71
N LEU A 190 -11.90 -13.09 -26.55
CA LEU A 190 -10.49 -12.70 -26.62
C LEU A 190 -10.20 -12.12 -28.01
N GLN A 191 -9.71 -10.88 -28.05
CA GLN A 191 -9.30 -10.21 -29.28
C GLN A 191 -7.79 -10.22 -29.49
N GLU A 192 -7.03 -10.17 -28.38
CA GLU A 192 -5.57 -10.12 -28.41
C GLU A 192 -4.99 -10.77 -27.16
N MET A 193 -3.87 -11.48 -27.34
CA MET A 193 -3.11 -12.07 -26.26
C MET A 193 -1.63 -11.75 -26.46
N LEU A 194 -1.11 -10.92 -25.56
CA LEU A 194 0.32 -10.59 -25.44
C LEU A 194 0.90 -11.35 -24.24
N ASN A 195 2.22 -11.28 -24.06
CA ASN A 195 2.94 -12.08 -23.05
C ASN A 195 2.35 -12.01 -21.63
N HIS A 196 1.86 -10.85 -21.20
CA HIS A 196 1.32 -10.63 -19.85
C HIS A 196 -0.04 -9.91 -19.84
N VAL A 197 -0.64 -9.71 -21.01
CA VAL A 197 -1.91 -8.97 -21.13
C VAL A 197 -2.80 -9.64 -22.16
N ALA A 198 -4.02 -10.00 -21.76
CA ALA A 198 -5.06 -10.42 -22.68
C ALA A 198 -6.18 -9.38 -22.73
N ILE A 199 -6.75 -9.16 -23.91
CA ILE A 199 -7.80 -8.17 -24.12
C ILE A 199 -9.06 -8.85 -24.60
N TYR A 200 -10.12 -8.68 -23.83
CA TYR A 200 -11.45 -9.15 -24.16
C TYR A 200 -12.35 -7.96 -24.49
N SER A 201 -12.96 -7.99 -25.67
CA SER A 201 -13.86 -6.95 -26.14
C SER A 201 -14.84 -7.49 -27.18
N LYS A 202 -15.92 -6.74 -27.43
CA LYS A 202 -16.84 -7.05 -28.53
C LYS A 202 -16.25 -6.70 -29.90
N GLN A 203 -15.54 -5.58 -29.96
CA GLN A 203 -14.92 -5.09 -31.19
C GLN A 203 -13.45 -5.46 -31.26
N PRO A 204 -12.90 -5.77 -32.44
CA PRO A 204 -11.48 -5.97 -32.62
C PRO A 204 -10.66 -4.74 -32.21
N VAL A 205 -9.51 -4.98 -31.59
CA VAL A 205 -8.50 -3.93 -31.31
C VAL A 205 -7.63 -3.69 -32.55
N THR A 206 -7.25 -2.43 -32.77
CA THR A 206 -6.47 -2.00 -33.94
C THR A 206 -5.00 -2.39 -33.83
N ASP A 207 -4.33 -2.62 -34.97
CA ASP A 207 -2.90 -2.99 -34.97
C ASP A 207 -1.98 -1.91 -34.37
N SER A 208 -2.34 -0.63 -34.52
CA SER A 208 -1.59 0.47 -33.90
C SER A 208 -1.63 0.38 -32.38
N PHE A 209 -2.79 0.03 -31.83
CA PHE A 209 -2.99 -0.13 -30.39
C PHE A 209 -2.22 -1.35 -29.87
N LYS A 210 -2.26 -2.48 -30.57
CA LYS A 210 -1.47 -3.68 -30.24
C LYS A 210 0.02 -3.37 -30.12
N LYS A 211 0.59 -2.66 -31.10
CA LYS A 211 2.02 -2.27 -31.10
C LYS A 211 2.39 -1.40 -29.90
N GLN A 212 1.53 -0.44 -29.53
CA GLN A 212 1.77 0.41 -28.37
C GLN A 212 1.72 -0.39 -27.06
N LEU A 213 0.81 -1.35 -26.96
CA LEU A 213 0.68 -2.20 -25.78
C LEU A 213 1.86 -3.16 -25.60
N THR A 214 2.45 -3.69 -26.68
CA THR A 214 3.67 -4.52 -26.59
C THR A 214 4.87 -3.77 -26.03
N GLY A 215 4.93 -2.44 -26.21
CA GLY A 215 6.00 -1.59 -25.68
C GLY A 215 5.82 -1.18 -24.22
N LEU A 216 4.72 -1.59 -23.57
CA LEU A 216 4.41 -1.18 -22.21
C LEU A 216 5.35 -1.87 -21.21
N LYS A 217 6.10 -1.07 -20.45
CA LYS A 217 6.89 -1.56 -19.33
C LYS A 217 5.98 -1.78 -18.13
N LEU A 218 5.86 -3.02 -17.72
CA LEU A 218 5.11 -3.44 -16.53
C LEU A 218 6.02 -3.45 -15.30
N LEU A 219 5.42 -3.32 -14.11
CA LEU A 219 6.14 -3.44 -12.84
C LEU A 219 6.45 -4.90 -12.48
N ASN A 220 5.68 -5.84 -13.03
CA ASN A 220 5.90 -7.28 -12.91
C ASN A 220 5.35 -8.03 -14.13
N GLU A 221 5.66 -9.33 -14.19
CA GLU A 221 5.29 -10.24 -15.28
C GLU A 221 4.00 -11.02 -15.03
N HIS A 222 3.21 -10.64 -14.00
CA HIS A 222 1.93 -11.31 -13.76
C HIS A 222 0.95 -10.96 -14.87
N HIS A 223 0.33 -11.99 -15.42
CA HIS A 223 -0.69 -11.84 -16.47
C HIS A 223 -1.93 -11.11 -15.93
N ILE A 224 -2.45 -10.19 -16.73
CA ILE A 224 -3.66 -9.40 -16.46
C ILE A 224 -4.62 -9.50 -17.64
N ASP A 225 -5.90 -9.70 -17.33
CA ASP A 225 -6.99 -9.65 -18.31
C ASP A 225 -7.63 -8.26 -18.32
N LEU A 226 -7.67 -7.61 -19.48
CA LEU A 226 -8.41 -6.37 -19.72
C LEU A 226 -9.76 -6.69 -20.33
N VAL A 227 -10.83 -6.33 -19.65
CA VAL A 227 -12.22 -6.53 -20.06
C VAL A 227 -12.79 -5.17 -20.46
N GLN A 228 -13.14 -5.00 -21.74
CA GLN A 228 -13.77 -3.77 -22.19
C GLN A 228 -15.20 -3.67 -21.63
N GLY A 229 -15.45 -2.61 -20.85
CA GLY A 229 -16.74 -2.29 -20.25
C GLY A 229 -16.69 -2.21 -18.72
N GLU A 230 -17.80 -2.59 -18.08
CA GLU A 230 -17.99 -2.57 -16.64
C GLU A 230 -18.61 -3.90 -16.20
N ASN A 231 -18.33 -4.33 -14.96
CA ASN A 231 -19.05 -5.42 -14.32
C ASN A 231 -20.29 -4.91 -13.55
N LEU A 232 -21.09 -5.82 -12.98
CA LEU A 232 -22.32 -5.49 -12.27
C LEU A 232 -22.13 -4.64 -10.99
N THR A 233 -21.00 -4.80 -10.29
CA THR A 233 -20.72 -4.08 -9.03
C THR A 233 -19.93 -2.79 -9.25
N GLY A 234 -19.32 -2.62 -10.43
CA GLY A 234 -18.42 -1.52 -10.75
C GLY A 234 -17.02 -1.67 -10.13
N GLU A 235 -16.75 -2.79 -9.45
CA GLU A 235 -15.49 -3.02 -8.75
C GLU A 235 -14.39 -3.55 -9.69
N GLN A 236 -13.13 -3.21 -9.44
CA GLN A 236 -12.01 -3.85 -10.14
C GLN A 236 -11.68 -5.23 -9.53
N GLY A 237 -11.11 -6.11 -10.35
CA GLY A 237 -10.45 -7.32 -9.89
C GLY A 237 -8.96 -7.10 -9.66
N LYS A 238 -8.29 -8.08 -9.03
CA LYS A 238 -6.83 -8.10 -8.85
C LYS A 238 -6.10 -8.32 -10.17
N ARG A 239 -6.61 -9.24 -10.99
CA ARG A 239 -6.02 -9.60 -12.30
C ARG A 239 -7.01 -9.46 -13.46
N ILE A 240 -8.23 -9.01 -13.19
CA ILE A 240 -9.27 -8.73 -14.17
C ILE A 240 -9.62 -7.24 -14.07
N LEU A 241 -9.23 -6.46 -15.06
CA LEU A 241 -9.43 -5.01 -15.08
C LEU A 241 -10.52 -4.63 -16.06
N PHE A 242 -11.49 -3.86 -15.60
CA PHE A 242 -12.61 -3.36 -16.39
C PHE A 242 -12.31 -1.96 -16.88
N ILE A 243 -12.23 -1.80 -18.20
CA ILE A 243 -11.84 -0.54 -18.85
C ILE A 243 -12.91 -0.12 -19.85
N LYS A 244 -13.50 1.06 -19.67
CA LYS A 244 -14.52 1.58 -20.59
C LYS A 244 -13.93 1.99 -21.93
N ASP A 245 -12.83 2.74 -21.90
CA ASP A 245 -12.12 3.23 -23.06
C ASP A 245 -10.74 2.59 -23.18
N LEU A 246 -10.53 1.86 -24.28
CA LEU A 246 -9.27 1.16 -24.59
C LEU A 246 -8.24 2.15 -25.15
N SER A 247 -7.87 3.15 -24.36
CA SER A 247 -6.74 4.02 -24.64
C SER A 247 -5.48 3.51 -23.94
N ILE A 248 -4.30 3.73 -24.54
CA ILE A 248 -3.04 3.23 -23.98
C ILE A 248 -2.70 3.89 -22.65
N GLU A 249 -3.03 5.17 -22.49
CA GLU A 249 -2.84 5.89 -21.23
C GLU A 249 -3.70 5.31 -20.11
N SER A 250 -4.99 5.11 -20.37
CA SER A 250 -5.93 4.47 -19.44
C SER A 250 -5.45 3.08 -19.05
N ILE A 251 -5.01 2.28 -20.01
CA ILE A 251 -4.53 0.92 -19.76
C ILE A 251 -3.25 0.92 -18.92
N LYS A 252 -2.29 1.77 -19.27
CA LYS A 252 -1.05 1.93 -18.51
C LYS A 252 -1.36 2.27 -17.05
N GLN A 253 -2.20 3.27 -16.83
CA GLN A 253 -2.61 3.69 -15.48
C GLN A 253 -3.26 2.54 -14.70
N ASN A 254 -4.25 1.88 -15.29
CA ASN A 254 -4.99 0.80 -14.61
C ASN A 254 -4.11 -0.41 -14.32
N ILE A 255 -3.26 -0.83 -15.27
CA ILE A 255 -2.35 -1.96 -15.07
C ILE A 255 -1.33 -1.67 -13.97
N ILE A 256 -0.69 -0.49 -13.99
CA ILE A 256 0.31 -0.12 -12.98
C ILE A 256 -0.35 -0.08 -11.59
N LEU A 257 -1.52 0.55 -11.47
CA LEU A 257 -2.26 0.59 -10.21
C LEU A 257 -2.65 -0.80 -9.70
N ALA A 258 -3.12 -1.68 -10.59
CA ALA A 258 -3.43 -3.06 -10.23
C ALA A 258 -2.19 -3.78 -9.71
N GLN A 259 -1.05 -3.67 -10.41
CA GLN A 259 0.21 -4.29 -10.00
C GLN A 259 0.68 -3.78 -8.62
N VAL A 260 0.57 -2.48 -8.37
CA VAL A 260 0.86 -1.90 -7.05
C VAL A 260 -0.09 -2.45 -5.99
N ARG A 261 -1.41 -2.46 -6.23
CA ARG A 261 -2.39 -2.99 -5.27
C ARG A 261 -2.24 -4.50 -5.00
N THR A 262 -1.59 -5.25 -5.89
CA THR A 262 -1.25 -6.66 -5.64
C THR A 262 0.05 -6.87 -4.86
N GLN A 263 0.98 -5.90 -4.90
CA GLN A 263 2.29 -6.00 -4.25
C GLN A 263 2.35 -5.33 -2.88
N TYR A 264 1.36 -4.49 -2.55
CA TYR A 264 1.32 -3.66 -1.36
C TYR A 264 -0.06 -3.70 -0.72
N HIS A 265 -0.13 -3.61 0.62
CA HIS A 265 -1.38 -3.58 1.35
C HIS A 265 -1.70 -2.15 1.80
N PHE A 266 -2.70 -1.49 1.19
CA PHE A 266 -3.00 -0.09 1.52
C PHE A 266 -4.01 0.10 2.65
N GLY A 267 -4.65 -0.97 3.14
CA GLY A 267 -5.63 -0.91 4.22
C GLY A 267 -6.74 0.13 3.94
N ASN A 268 -6.94 1.05 4.89
CA ASN A 268 -7.89 2.15 4.78
C ASN A 268 -7.28 3.45 4.23
N SER A 269 -6.05 3.39 3.68
CA SER A 269 -5.40 4.57 3.13
C SER A 269 -6.19 5.15 1.96
N PRO A 270 -6.21 6.48 1.79
CA PRO A 270 -6.84 7.10 0.63
C PRO A 270 -6.29 6.57 -0.70
N GLU A 271 -7.13 6.57 -1.74
CA GLU A 271 -6.76 6.05 -3.07
C GLU A 271 -5.48 6.68 -3.62
N TRP A 272 -5.30 8.00 -3.42
CA TRP A 272 -4.14 8.77 -3.87
C TRP A 272 -2.81 8.22 -3.33
N VAL A 273 -2.80 7.49 -2.20
CA VAL A 273 -1.58 6.87 -1.65
C VAL A 273 -1.09 5.73 -2.56
N SER A 274 -2.00 4.91 -3.09
CA SER A 274 -1.64 3.87 -4.05
C SER A 274 -1.17 4.45 -5.38
N GLU A 275 -1.76 5.57 -5.79
CA GLU A 275 -1.40 6.31 -6.99
C GLU A 275 -0.02 6.99 -6.88
N LEU A 276 0.32 7.51 -5.69
CA LEU A 276 1.64 8.05 -5.36
C LEU A 276 2.73 7.00 -5.53
N VAL A 277 2.54 5.82 -4.92
CA VAL A 277 3.48 4.70 -5.02
C VAL A 277 3.63 4.25 -6.48
N ALA A 278 2.51 4.09 -7.19
CA ALA A 278 2.50 3.78 -8.61
C ALA A 278 3.24 4.82 -9.47
N SER A 279 3.12 6.11 -9.12
CA SER A 279 3.77 7.19 -9.85
C SER A 279 5.29 7.07 -9.81
N TYR A 280 5.84 6.88 -8.61
CA TYR A 280 7.28 6.73 -8.42
C TYR A 280 7.83 5.42 -8.98
N LEU A 281 7.15 4.28 -8.78
CA LEU A 281 7.61 2.98 -9.28
C LEU A 281 7.59 2.90 -10.82
N SER A 282 6.64 3.57 -11.46
CA SER A 282 6.53 3.58 -12.93
C SER A 282 7.33 4.69 -13.61
N GLY A 283 7.79 5.69 -12.85
CA GLY A 283 8.41 6.90 -13.39
C GLY A 283 7.46 7.73 -14.27
N SER A 284 6.16 7.62 -14.03
CA SER A 284 5.11 8.34 -14.76
C SER A 284 4.06 8.80 -13.76
N ILE A 285 3.46 9.98 -13.96
CA ILE A 285 2.43 10.45 -13.04
C ILE A 285 1.16 9.61 -13.26
N ILE A 286 0.70 8.96 -12.19
CA ILE A 286 -0.48 8.10 -12.13
C ILE A 286 -1.45 8.72 -11.14
N GLY A 287 -2.72 8.85 -11.51
CA GLY A 287 -3.78 9.28 -10.60
C GLY A 287 -4.44 10.61 -10.93
N GLY A 288 -5.16 11.15 -9.95
CA GLY A 288 -5.92 12.40 -10.07
C GLY A 288 -5.08 13.66 -9.79
N SER A 289 -5.73 14.83 -9.83
CA SER A 289 -5.08 16.13 -9.58
C SER A 289 -4.33 16.21 -8.25
N LYS A 290 -4.94 15.70 -7.17
CA LYS A 290 -4.32 15.66 -5.84
C LYS A 290 -3.01 14.87 -5.84
N THR A 291 -3.00 13.69 -6.45
CA THR A 291 -1.78 12.87 -6.56
C THR A 291 -0.70 13.61 -7.36
N ASN A 292 -1.08 14.28 -8.45
CA ASN A 292 -0.14 15.05 -9.26
C ASN A 292 0.52 16.18 -8.45
N GLU A 293 -0.26 16.92 -7.65
CA GLU A 293 0.24 17.99 -6.79
C GLU A 293 1.18 17.46 -5.69
N ILE A 294 0.83 16.33 -5.07
CA ILE A 294 1.65 15.64 -4.06
C ILE A 294 2.97 15.15 -4.67
N VAL A 295 2.92 14.47 -5.81
CA VAL A 295 4.10 13.96 -6.53
C VAL A 295 5.02 15.10 -6.96
N ALA A 296 4.46 16.19 -7.49
CA ALA A 296 5.24 17.36 -7.87
C ALA A 296 5.93 17.98 -6.65
N SER A 297 5.17 18.24 -5.58
CA SER A 297 5.69 18.85 -4.36
C SER A 297 6.79 18.02 -3.69
N LEU A 298 6.67 16.68 -3.69
CA LEU A 298 7.71 15.80 -3.15
C LEU A 298 8.94 15.74 -4.06
N THR A 299 8.73 15.59 -5.36
CA THR A 299 9.81 15.50 -6.34
C THR A 299 10.67 16.77 -6.33
N ASP A 300 10.05 17.95 -6.20
CA ASP A 300 10.73 19.24 -6.14
C ASP A 300 11.65 19.39 -4.89
N GLN A 301 11.44 18.57 -3.86
CA GLN A 301 12.26 18.57 -2.63
C GLN A 301 13.40 17.57 -2.67
N MET A 302 13.46 16.71 -3.68
CA MET A 302 14.42 15.62 -3.78
C MET A 302 15.46 15.89 -4.87
N THR A 303 16.71 15.57 -4.58
CA THR A 303 17.74 15.39 -5.61
C THR A 303 17.51 14.10 -6.40
N ASP A 304 18.14 13.95 -7.57
CA ASP A 304 18.08 12.71 -8.36
C ASP A 304 18.53 11.48 -7.55
N GLU A 305 19.55 11.63 -6.69
CA GLU A 305 20.02 10.58 -5.79
C GLU A 305 18.99 10.23 -4.71
N GLN A 306 18.28 11.24 -4.18
CA GLN A 306 17.18 11.02 -3.24
C GLN A 306 15.99 10.33 -3.92
N LEU A 307 15.65 10.70 -5.15
CA LEU A 307 14.60 10.03 -5.93
C LEU A 307 14.91 8.55 -6.17
N GLN A 308 16.15 8.22 -6.53
CA GLN A 308 16.57 6.83 -6.69
C GLN A 308 16.48 6.04 -5.38
N ARG A 309 16.92 6.63 -4.26
CA ARG A 309 16.78 6.02 -2.94
C ARG A 309 15.33 5.89 -2.52
N TRP A 310 14.47 6.84 -2.87
CA TRP A 310 13.04 6.78 -2.63
C TRP A 310 12.38 5.61 -3.37
N VAL A 311 12.65 5.48 -4.66
CA VAL A 311 12.17 4.32 -5.44
C VAL A 311 12.70 3.00 -4.88
N HIS A 312 13.95 2.95 -4.43
CA HIS A 312 14.50 1.77 -3.77
C HIS A 312 13.74 1.45 -2.47
N LYS A 313 13.54 2.44 -1.60
CA LYS A 313 12.80 2.29 -0.35
C LYS A 313 11.36 1.82 -0.58
N LEU A 314 10.68 2.35 -1.60
CA LEU A 314 9.35 1.88 -2.00
C LEU A 314 9.37 0.41 -2.43
N ASN A 315 10.44 -0.07 -3.08
CA ASN A 315 10.56 -1.49 -3.44
C ASN A 315 10.81 -2.39 -2.22
N GLU A 316 11.50 -1.90 -1.18
CA GLU A 316 11.71 -2.64 0.07
C GLU A 316 10.41 -2.84 0.86
N LEU A 317 9.45 -1.92 0.72
CA LEU A 317 8.15 -1.97 1.39
C LEU A 317 7.14 -2.95 0.74
N LYS A 318 7.55 -3.75 -0.25
CA LYS A 318 6.65 -4.74 -0.87
C LYS A 318 6.20 -5.78 0.16
N GLY A 319 4.91 -6.10 0.15
CA GLY A 319 4.28 -7.01 1.11
C GLY A 319 3.84 -6.36 2.42
N GLU A 320 4.36 -5.18 2.76
CA GLU A 320 4.03 -4.46 3.99
C GLU A 320 2.70 -3.69 3.88
N GLU A 321 2.15 -3.32 5.04
CA GLU A 321 1.03 -2.38 5.13
C GLU A 321 1.52 -0.95 4.92
N ILE A 322 1.03 -0.30 3.87
CA ILE A 322 1.39 1.05 3.44
C ILE A 322 0.33 2.03 3.92
N SER A 323 0.76 3.01 4.71
CA SER A 323 0.00 4.17 5.12
C SER A 323 0.78 5.46 4.89
N THR A 324 0.12 6.59 4.96
CA THR A 324 0.75 7.92 4.91
C THR A 324 1.89 8.06 5.93
N LYS A 325 1.71 7.54 7.14
CA LYS A 325 2.72 7.54 8.21
C LYS A 325 3.94 6.70 7.86
N VAL A 326 3.73 5.48 7.35
CA VAL A 326 4.82 4.60 6.91
C VAL A 326 5.62 5.27 5.79
N LEU A 327 4.94 5.94 4.86
CA LEU A 327 5.61 6.67 3.80
C LEU A 327 6.35 7.91 4.31
N ASP A 328 5.81 8.65 5.27
CA ASP A 328 6.51 9.78 5.92
C ASP A 328 7.78 9.31 6.68
N GLU A 329 7.72 8.16 7.35
CA GLU A 329 8.89 7.52 7.98
C GLU A 329 9.94 7.10 6.94
N ALA A 330 9.49 6.51 5.84
CA ALA A 330 10.37 6.15 4.72
C ALA A 330 10.99 7.40 4.06
N LEU A 331 10.24 8.50 3.96
CA LEU A 331 10.76 9.80 3.49
C LEU A 331 11.81 10.34 4.45
N TYR A 332 11.64 10.21 5.77
CA TYR A 332 12.65 10.62 6.75
C TYR A 332 13.99 9.91 6.51
N GLU A 333 13.99 8.61 6.25
CA GLU A 333 15.23 7.86 5.96
C GLU A 333 15.94 8.34 4.68
N VAL A 334 15.17 8.74 3.66
CA VAL A 334 15.72 9.20 2.37
C VAL A 334 16.21 10.66 2.46
N LEU A 335 15.43 11.52 3.09
CA LEU A 335 15.68 12.96 3.18
C LEU A 335 16.66 13.30 4.32
N GLY A 336 16.77 12.44 5.33
CA GLY A 336 17.52 12.71 6.57
C GLY A 336 16.88 13.77 7.46
N LYS A 337 15.65 14.19 7.15
CA LYS A 337 14.88 15.21 7.86
C LYS A 337 13.44 14.78 7.95
N TYR A 338 12.84 14.96 9.12
CA TYR A 338 11.50 14.48 9.39
C TYR A 338 10.48 15.36 8.67
N THR A 339 9.41 14.74 8.18
CA THR A 339 8.26 15.42 7.57
C THR A 339 6.99 14.66 7.90
N GLN A 340 5.86 15.37 7.93
CA GLN A 340 4.53 14.80 8.08
C GLN A 340 3.66 15.11 6.86
N PHE A 341 4.28 15.42 5.71
CA PHE A 341 3.60 15.94 4.54
C PHE A 341 2.49 15.00 4.04
N LEU A 342 2.73 13.69 3.99
CA LEU A 342 1.72 12.75 3.50
C LEU A 342 0.59 12.56 4.51
N THR A 343 0.92 12.47 5.79
CA THR A 343 -0.06 12.35 6.89
C THR A 343 -0.96 13.58 6.96
N LEU A 344 -0.39 14.78 6.85
CA LEU A 344 -1.16 16.04 6.89
C LEU A 344 -2.03 16.24 5.66
N ASN A 345 -1.72 15.59 4.54
CA ASN A 345 -2.50 15.62 3.30
C ASN A 345 -3.49 14.45 3.17
N GLU A 346 -3.61 13.56 4.16
CA GLU A 346 -4.43 12.35 4.07
C GLU A 346 -5.91 12.65 3.77
N HIS A 347 -6.48 13.57 4.54
CA HIS A 347 -7.91 13.89 4.51
C HIS A 347 -8.22 15.34 4.14
N THR A 348 -7.24 16.10 3.63
CA THR A 348 -7.44 17.49 3.21
C THR A 348 -7.75 17.57 1.71
N GLU A 349 -8.65 18.47 1.31
CA GLU A 349 -8.85 18.78 -0.11
C GLU A 349 -7.79 19.75 -0.63
N VAL A 350 -7.41 20.72 0.19
CA VAL A 350 -6.34 21.68 -0.10
C VAL A 350 -5.01 21.07 0.31
N LEU A 351 -4.02 21.18 -0.58
CA LEU A 351 -2.67 20.69 -0.34
C LEU A 351 -2.02 21.45 0.82
N PHE A 352 -1.72 20.73 1.90
CA PHE A 352 -0.85 21.21 2.97
C PHE A 352 0.59 21.26 2.44
N PRO A 353 1.32 22.37 2.57
CA PRO A 353 2.63 22.53 1.95
C PRO A 353 3.66 21.55 2.50
N PHE A 354 4.64 21.17 1.67
CA PHE A 354 5.77 20.36 2.14
C PHE A 354 6.61 21.16 3.13
N LEU A 355 6.80 20.61 4.33
CA LEU A 355 7.59 21.20 5.40
C LEU A 355 8.48 20.14 6.04
N TYR A 356 9.66 20.59 6.45
CA TYR A 356 10.50 19.80 7.34
C TYR A 356 10.07 20.09 8.78
N ASN A 357 9.84 19.04 9.55
CA ASN A 357 9.50 19.10 10.95
C ASN A 357 10.76 18.82 11.79
N ASP A 358 10.90 19.52 12.91
CA ASP A 358 11.91 19.21 13.91
C ASP A 358 11.29 18.32 14.98
N SER A 359 11.69 17.05 15.00
CA SER A 359 11.12 16.02 15.87
C SER A 359 11.66 16.07 17.31
N ARG A 360 12.59 16.98 17.62
CA ARG A 360 13.15 17.11 18.97
C ARG A 360 12.09 17.56 19.96
N LYS A 361 12.17 17.05 21.18
CA LYS A 361 11.24 17.42 22.26
C LYS A 361 11.44 18.88 22.65
N VAL A 362 10.35 19.64 22.71
CA VAL A 362 10.39 21.04 23.14
C VAL A 362 10.10 21.13 24.63
N TYR A 363 10.88 21.92 25.35
CA TYR A 363 10.71 22.18 26.77
C TYR A 363 10.62 23.68 27.02
N LEU A 364 9.72 24.11 27.91
CA LEU A 364 9.69 25.46 28.48
C LEU A 364 10.08 25.39 29.95
N ASP A 365 11.18 26.03 30.34
CA ASP A 365 11.69 26.02 31.72
C ASP A 365 11.75 24.59 32.33
N SER A 366 12.22 23.63 31.53
CA SER A 366 12.30 22.18 31.83
C SER A 366 10.97 21.41 31.85
N GLN A 367 9.83 22.05 31.56
CA GLN A 367 8.55 21.37 31.39
C GLN A 367 8.34 20.95 29.94
N PRO A 368 8.00 19.68 29.65
CA PRO A 368 7.80 19.23 28.29
C PRO A 368 6.53 19.83 27.67
N MET A 369 6.65 20.37 26.46
CA MET A 369 5.54 20.86 25.64
C MET A 369 5.30 19.88 24.49
N LYS A 370 4.18 19.16 24.54
CA LYS A 370 3.84 18.14 23.53
C LYS A 370 3.04 18.70 22.34
N ASP A 371 2.51 19.89 22.51
CA ASP A 371 1.60 20.61 21.61
C ASP A 371 2.30 21.75 20.86
N VAL A 372 3.62 21.92 21.05
CA VAL A 372 4.42 22.88 20.29
C VAL A 372 5.05 22.18 19.11
N SER A 373 4.63 22.55 17.90
CA SER A 373 5.26 22.08 16.66
C SER A 373 6.39 23.01 16.24
N VAL A 374 7.46 22.42 15.71
CA VAL A 374 8.63 23.15 15.22
C VAL A 374 8.87 22.74 13.79
N ILE A 375 8.98 23.72 12.91
CA ILE A 375 9.12 23.53 11.47
C ILE A 375 10.30 24.32 10.92
N PHE A 376 10.84 23.86 9.80
CA PHE A 376 11.86 24.54 9.03
C PHE A 376 11.30 24.91 7.65
N LYS A 377 11.38 26.20 7.32
CA LYS A 377 10.89 26.75 6.05
C LYS A 377 11.79 27.90 5.60
N ASP A 378 12.20 27.89 4.33
CA ASP A 378 12.98 28.97 3.70
C ASP A 378 14.26 29.37 4.46
N GLY A 379 14.92 28.43 5.15
CA GLY A 379 16.10 28.71 5.95
C GLY A 379 15.84 29.13 7.40
N PHE A 380 14.57 29.33 7.76
CA PHE A 380 14.15 29.78 9.09
C PHE A 380 13.49 28.66 9.89
N ILE A 381 13.51 28.82 11.21
CA ILE A 381 12.89 27.89 12.15
C ILE A 381 11.71 28.59 12.77
N TYR A 382 10.56 27.93 12.75
CA TYR A 382 9.33 28.47 13.29
C TYR A 382 8.73 27.54 14.34
N TYR A 383 8.05 28.15 15.29
CA TYR A 383 7.32 27.49 16.38
C TYR A 383 5.83 27.80 16.25
N SER A 384 4.96 26.84 16.53
CA SER A 384 3.51 27.10 16.59
C SER A 384 3.21 28.19 17.62
N ALA A 385 2.74 29.33 17.13
CA ALA A 385 2.67 30.57 17.90
C ALA A 385 1.62 30.48 18.99
N ASP A 386 0.40 30.03 18.66
CA ASP A 386 -0.72 29.98 19.61
C ASP A 386 -0.38 29.11 20.84
N THR A 387 0.16 27.91 20.61
CA THR A 387 0.50 26.99 21.70
C THR A 387 1.69 27.48 22.51
N LEU A 388 2.79 27.87 21.86
CA LEU A 388 3.99 28.33 22.56
C LEU A 388 3.76 29.63 23.34
N LEU A 389 3.05 30.60 22.77
CA LEU A 389 2.78 31.88 23.42
C LEU A 389 1.82 31.72 24.60
N SER A 390 0.84 30.82 24.51
CA SER A 390 -0.01 30.45 25.64
C SER A 390 0.81 29.88 26.80
N HIS A 391 1.77 28.98 26.53
CA HIS A 391 2.69 28.47 27.56
C HIS A 391 3.55 29.59 28.18
N LEU A 392 3.87 30.64 27.41
CA LEU A 392 4.55 31.85 27.89
C LEU A 392 3.61 32.86 28.59
N SER A 393 2.36 32.48 28.90
CA SER A 393 1.35 33.34 29.53
C SER A 393 0.93 34.56 28.70
N TYR A 394 0.94 34.43 27.37
CA TYR A 394 0.32 35.39 26.46
C TYR A 394 -0.99 34.84 25.92
N GLU A 395 -1.96 35.73 25.77
CA GLU A 395 -3.19 35.48 25.04
C GLU A 395 -3.00 35.91 23.58
N ALA A 396 -3.16 34.96 22.67
CA ALA A 396 -3.08 35.18 21.23
C ALA A 396 -4.47 35.13 20.60
N SER A 397 -4.74 36.04 19.67
CA SER A 397 -6.01 36.07 18.93
C SER A 397 -5.87 36.80 17.60
N GLU A 398 -6.68 36.41 16.63
CA GLU A 398 -6.84 37.17 15.39
C GLU A 398 -7.87 38.29 15.57
N GLY A 399 -7.58 39.47 15.04
CA GLY A 399 -8.52 40.59 15.02
C GLY A 399 -8.48 41.34 13.70
N ASN A 400 -9.35 42.34 13.55
CA ASN A 400 -9.57 43.04 12.27
C ASN A 400 -8.31 43.67 11.64
N ASN A 401 -7.27 43.92 12.42
CA ASN A 401 -6.05 44.58 11.94
C ASN A 401 -4.78 43.74 12.19
N GLY A 402 -4.93 42.41 12.19
CA GLY A 402 -3.86 41.44 12.29
C GLY A 402 -3.95 40.54 13.53
N TYR A 403 -2.84 39.89 13.84
CA TYR A 403 -2.71 38.96 14.96
C TYR A 403 -2.23 39.69 16.21
N TYR A 404 -2.93 39.49 17.33
CA TYR A 404 -2.70 40.16 18.60
C TYR A 404 -2.13 39.17 19.61
N VAL A 405 -1.08 39.60 20.32
CA VAL A 405 -0.45 38.81 21.38
C VAL A 405 -0.26 39.68 22.59
N ASN A 406 -0.98 39.39 23.67
CA ASN A 406 -1.03 40.27 24.84
C ASN A 406 -0.79 39.50 26.13
N ASN A 407 -0.12 40.15 27.08
CA ASN A 407 -0.14 39.77 28.49
C ASN A 407 -0.34 41.04 29.34
N ALA A 408 -0.21 40.93 30.67
CA ALA A 408 -0.43 42.05 31.59
C ALA A 408 0.39 43.33 31.29
N THR A 409 1.57 43.23 30.67
CA THR A 409 2.50 44.37 30.49
C THR A 409 2.93 44.62 29.05
N ARG A 410 2.69 43.67 28.15
CA ARG A 410 3.21 43.65 26.78
C ARG A 410 2.08 43.35 25.82
N HIS A 411 1.84 44.27 24.89
CA HIS A 411 0.76 44.17 23.93
C HIS A 411 1.34 44.31 22.54
N PHE A 412 1.21 43.25 21.75
CA PHE A 412 1.69 43.19 20.38
C PHE A 412 0.53 43.12 19.40
N ARG A 413 0.71 43.77 18.24
CA ARG A 413 -0.12 43.57 17.06
C ARG A 413 0.77 43.39 15.84
N PHE A 414 0.50 42.33 15.10
CA PHE A 414 1.19 41.93 13.88
C PHE A 414 0.21 41.99 12.71
N PRO A 415 0.24 43.07 11.90
CA PRO A 415 -0.67 43.26 10.77
C PRO A 415 -0.53 42.22 9.64
N MET A 416 0.55 41.44 9.60
CA MET A 416 0.94 40.43 8.59
C MET A 416 1.14 40.94 7.15
N GLU A 417 0.32 41.87 6.68
CA GLU A 417 0.39 42.45 5.32
C GLU A 417 1.34 43.64 5.21
N TYR A 418 1.93 44.07 6.33
CA TYR A 418 2.76 45.27 6.40
C TYR A 418 4.10 44.99 7.05
N ASP A 419 5.14 45.72 6.63
CA ASP A 419 6.50 45.61 7.16
C ASP A 419 6.68 46.39 8.48
N PHE A 420 5.77 46.17 9.44
CA PHE A 420 5.94 46.64 10.82
C PHE A 420 5.13 45.78 11.81
N TYR A 421 5.50 45.84 13.09
CA TYR A 421 4.62 45.45 14.20
C TYR A 421 4.36 46.63 15.14
N VAL A 422 3.33 46.53 15.97
CA VAL A 422 3.05 47.49 17.04
C VAL A 422 3.32 46.82 18.38
N TYR A 423 4.09 47.48 19.24
CA TYR A 423 4.33 47.08 20.63
C TYR A 423 3.99 48.23 21.57
N ASN A 424 3.09 48.00 22.52
CA ASN A 424 2.60 48.99 23.48
C ASN A 424 2.29 50.34 22.79
N GLN A 425 1.47 50.27 21.73
CA GLN A 425 1.01 51.41 20.90
C GLN A 425 2.10 52.12 20.08
N ARG A 426 3.34 51.60 20.04
CA ARG A 426 4.41 52.14 19.19
C ARG A 426 4.70 51.23 18.01
N ARG A 427 4.89 51.82 16.83
CA ARG A 427 5.23 51.10 15.60
C ARG A 427 6.74 50.85 15.51
N TYR A 428 7.10 49.64 15.08
CA TYR A 428 8.46 49.23 14.81
C TYR A 428 8.53 48.58 13.43
N ASN A 429 9.35 49.12 12.53
CA ASN A 429 9.55 48.52 11.21
C ASN A 429 10.35 47.22 11.33
N ILE A 430 10.09 46.29 10.41
CA ILE A 430 10.70 44.97 10.36
C ILE A 430 11.40 44.75 9.01
N VAL A 431 12.37 43.85 9.00
CA VAL A 431 13.09 43.41 7.79
C VAL A 431 12.60 42.06 7.30
N SER A 432 11.85 41.34 8.13
CA SER A 432 11.20 40.07 7.83
C SER A 432 9.96 39.92 8.71
N GLN A 433 8.97 39.17 8.24
CA GLN A 433 7.73 38.93 8.99
C GLN A 433 8.01 38.07 10.25
N PRO A 434 7.62 38.53 11.46
CA PRO A 434 7.78 37.75 12.69
C PRO A 434 6.96 36.46 12.72
N LEU A 435 5.80 36.51 12.08
CA LEU A 435 4.83 35.43 12.05
C LEU A 435 4.48 35.13 10.60
N ILE A 436 4.23 33.85 10.34
CA ILE A 436 3.68 33.38 9.08
C ILE A 436 2.46 32.52 9.36
N THR A 437 1.60 32.39 8.35
CA THR A 437 0.46 31.49 8.41
C THR A 437 0.71 30.30 7.50
N ILE A 438 0.50 29.10 8.02
CA ILE A 438 0.63 27.83 7.29
C ILE A 438 -0.63 27.03 7.58
N ALA A 439 -1.41 26.75 6.54
CA ALA A 439 -2.68 26.02 6.65
C ALA A 439 -3.64 26.57 7.74
N GLY A 440 -3.65 27.90 7.90
CA GLY A 440 -4.49 28.58 8.89
C GLY A 440 -3.89 28.67 10.30
N GLU A 441 -2.76 28.02 10.57
CA GLU A 441 -2.07 28.12 11.87
C GLU A 441 -0.94 29.17 11.83
N TYR A 442 -0.77 29.88 12.94
CA TYR A 442 0.26 30.89 13.10
C TYR A 442 1.56 30.29 13.62
N TYR A 443 2.67 30.71 13.01
CA TYR A 443 4.01 30.24 13.31
C TYR A 443 4.95 31.42 13.52
N ILE A 444 5.65 31.47 14.65
CA ILE A 444 6.60 32.53 14.99
C ILE A 444 8.03 32.13 14.66
N GLU A 445 8.76 32.99 13.97
CA GLU A 445 10.17 32.78 13.64
C GLU A 445 11.05 32.88 14.90
N GLU A 446 12.04 32.00 15.02
CA GLU A 446 12.83 31.82 16.23
C GLU A 446 13.55 33.09 16.72
N ASN A 447 14.16 33.88 15.82
CA ASN A 447 14.87 35.09 16.21
C ASN A 447 13.89 36.17 16.68
N TRP A 448 12.73 36.29 16.04
CA TRP A 448 11.65 37.13 16.50
C TRP A 448 11.09 36.67 17.85
N LEU A 449 10.92 35.36 18.05
CA LEU A 449 10.52 34.79 19.34
C LEU A 449 11.50 35.21 20.46
N LYS A 450 12.81 35.01 20.25
CA LYS A 450 13.86 35.43 21.21
C LYS A 450 13.81 36.92 21.50
N ARG A 451 13.70 37.74 20.45
CA ARG A 451 13.76 39.21 20.53
C ARG A 451 12.52 39.81 21.18
N LEU A 452 11.33 39.35 20.77
CA LEU A 452 10.07 39.95 21.18
C LEU A 452 9.59 39.36 22.50
N PHE A 453 9.77 38.07 22.75
CA PHE A 453 9.18 37.39 23.91
C PHE A 453 10.19 37.08 25.02
N LEU A 454 11.42 37.57 24.90
CA LEU A 454 12.48 37.50 25.92
C LEU A 454 12.73 36.06 26.38
N VAL A 455 12.91 35.18 25.40
CA VAL A 455 13.27 33.78 25.64
C VAL A 455 14.67 33.50 25.12
N LYS A 456 15.36 32.55 25.76
CA LYS A 456 16.57 31.93 25.23
C LYS A 456 16.20 30.56 24.69
N VAL A 457 16.72 30.22 23.51
CA VAL A 457 16.55 28.89 22.91
C VAL A 457 17.90 28.18 22.89
N GLN A 458 17.99 27.04 23.56
CA GLN A 458 19.15 26.17 23.60
C GLN A 458 18.80 24.84 22.95
N LYS A 459 19.60 24.40 21.97
CA LYS A 459 19.33 23.19 21.19
C LYS A 459 20.40 22.14 21.47
N THR A 460 19.95 20.92 21.73
CA THR A 460 20.80 19.72 21.75
C THR A 460 20.41 18.81 20.58
N ASN A 461 21.00 17.62 20.52
CA ASN A 461 20.63 16.63 19.51
C ASN A 461 19.18 16.14 19.69
N ASP A 462 18.70 16.07 20.94
CA ASP A 462 17.41 15.43 21.26
C ASP A 462 16.32 16.41 21.72
N ALA A 463 16.70 17.64 22.06
CA ALA A 463 15.79 18.59 22.70
C ALA A 463 16.01 20.05 22.27
N ILE A 464 14.93 20.81 22.33
CA ILE A 464 14.90 22.27 22.22
C ILE A 464 14.41 22.83 23.55
N ASN A 465 15.28 23.51 24.28
CA ASN A 465 14.98 24.13 25.57
C ASN A 465 14.73 25.62 25.38
N ILE A 466 13.51 26.04 25.65
CA ILE A 466 13.08 27.43 25.69
C ILE A 466 13.11 27.86 27.16
N ILE A 467 13.84 28.92 27.46
CA ILE A 467 14.02 29.43 28.82
C ILE A 467 13.48 30.85 28.85
N ALA A 468 12.46 31.11 29.67
CA ALA A 468 11.94 32.45 29.85
C ALA A 468 12.99 33.29 30.58
N THR A 469 13.42 34.41 30.00
CA THR A 469 14.25 35.36 30.72
C THR A 469 13.34 36.36 31.41
N SER A 470 13.19 36.24 32.73
CA SER A 470 12.54 37.30 33.50
C SER A 470 13.30 38.60 33.25
N THR A 471 12.57 39.65 32.87
CA THR A 471 13.03 41.03 33.07
C THR A 471 13.08 41.28 34.57
N THR A 472 14.15 40.81 35.21
CA THR A 472 14.66 41.43 36.43
C THR A 472 15.59 42.55 35.97
N GLN A 473 15.01 43.68 35.59
CA GLN A 473 15.65 44.99 35.45
C GLN A 473 14.60 46.00 35.91
N GLN A 474 14.88 47.04 36.68
CA GLN A 474 16.10 47.64 37.16
C GLN A 474 15.68 48.63 38.25
#